data_AF-A0A8T5G1C1-F1
#
_entry.id   AF-A0A8T5G1C1-F1
#
_cell.length_a   1.000
_cell.length_b   1.000
_cell.length_c   1.000
_cell.angle_alpha   90.00
_cell.angle_beta   90.00
_cell.angle_gamma   90.00
#
_symmetry.space_group_name_H-M   'P 1'
#
loop_
_entity.id
_entity.type
_entity.pdbx_description
1 polymer ?
#
loop_
_entity_poly.entity_id
_entity_poly.type
_entity_poly.pdbx_seq_one_letter_code
_entity_poly.pdbx_strand_id
1 'polypeptide(L)'
;MKGKLETKRKIIRVDGRLREIITVFDNKGKILQKIINPVMIEFYPRDIVQVIVGATLLAIPVAFTEETWKLGESLPFFNIFLLFILSLCFISSFVYYNYYRKKFKNNWKEYVKRVVSTYLISFIVVTSILVIIDKAPWFTNWSLALNRSIIVTFPASMSAAIADTVK
;
A
#
# COMPACT_ATOMS: atom_id res chain seq x y z
N MET A 1 26.43 23.96 -27.54
CA MET A 1 25.44 24.70 -26.73
C MET A 1 24.21 23.82 -26.53
N LYS A 2 23.95 23.31 -25.32
CA LYS A 2 22.72 22.53 -25.03
C LYS A 2 21.57 23.52 -24.80
N GLY A 3 20.61 23.58 -25.73
CA GLY A 3 19.42 24.42 -25.61
C GLY A 3 18.57 24.02 -24.39
N LYS A 4 18.07 25.02 -23.64
CA LYS A 4 17.21 24.82 -22.47
C LYS A 4 15.80 24.42 -22.92
N LEU A 5 15.49 23.13 -22.87
CA LEU A 5 14.13 22.64 -23.10
C LEU A 5 13.21 23.10 -21.97
N GLU A 6 12.13 23.80 -22.30
CA GLU A 6 11.10 24.17 -21.33
C GLU A 6 10.07 23.04 -21.19
N THR A 7 9.73 22.68 -19.95
CA THR A 7 8.77 21.62 -19.66
C THR A 7 7.61 22.17 -18.84
N LYS A 8 6.38 22.10 -19.36
CA LYS A 8 5.17 22.40 -18.58
C LYS A 8 4.47 21.11 -18.18
N ARG A 9 4.12 21.00 -16.89
CA ARG A 9 3.37 19.88 -16.32
C ARG A 9 1.97 20.34 -15.95
N LYS A 10 0.94 19.65 -16.43
CA LYS A 10 -0.45 19.92 -16.07
C LYS A 10 -1.14 18.62 -15.69
N ILE A 11 -1.82 18.60 -14.55
CA ILE A 11 -2.68 17.48 -14.16
C ILE A 11 -4.06 17.74 -14.75
N ILE A 12 -4.56 16.80 -15.55
CA ILE A 12 -5.93 16.84 -16.08
C ILE A 12 -6.62 15.49 -15.86
N ARG A 13 -7.94 15.51 -15.71
CA ARG A 13 -8.75 14.30 -15.65
C ARG A 13 -9.10 13.86 -17.06
N VAL A 14 -8.67 12.66 -17.45
CA VAL A 14 -8.97 12.06 -18.75
C VAL A 14 -9.56 10.68 -18.48
N ASP A 15 -10.77 10.44 -18.95
CA ASP A 15 -11.46 9.16 -18.77
C ASP A 15 -11.67 8.79 -17.29
N GLY A 16 -12.13 9.76 -16.49
CA GLY A 16 -12.34 9.60 -15.04
C GLY A 16 -11.06 9.53 -14.19
N ARG A 17 -9.88 9.34 -14.78
CA ARG A 17 -8.60 9.20 -14.06
C ARG A 17 -7.73 10.45 -14.16
N LEU A 18 -6.98 10.74 -13.10
CA LEU A 18 -5.98 11.79 -13.11
C LEU A 18 -4.79 11.37 -14.00
N ARG A 19 -4.41 12.23 -14.95
CA ARG A 19 -3.23 12.06 -15.80
C ARG A 19 -2.39 13.33 -15.77
N GLU A 20 -1.08 13.18 -15.67
CA GLU A 20 -0.11 14.27 -15.76
C GLU A 20 0.35 14.36 -17.19
N ILE A 21 0.03 15.49 -17.82
CA ILE A 21 0.54 15.82 -19.14
C ILE A 21 1.82 16.62 -18.96
N ILE A 22 2.92 16.03 -19.42
CA ILE A 22 4.21 16.70 -19.55
C ILE A 22 4.33 17.14 -21.00
N THR A 23 4.29 18.45 -21.23
CA THR A 23 4.47 19.05 -22.56
C THR A 23 5.88 19.64 -22.62
N VAL A 24 6.69 19.13 -23.54
CA VAL A 24 8.06 19.58 -23.79
C VAL A 24 8.04 20.56 -24.96
N PHE A 25 8.59 21.76 -24.74
CA PHE A 25 8.70 22.82 -25.75
C PHE A 25 10.15 22.94 -26.23
N ASP A 26 10.32 23.21 -27.53
CA ASP A 26 11.59 23.64 -28.13
C ASP A 26 11.90 25.10 -27.76
N ASN A 27 13.14 25.55 -27.95
CA ASN A 27 13.58 26.95 -27.80
C ASN A 27 12.75 27.94 -28.64
N LYS A 28 12.03 27.47 -29.67
CA LYS A 28 11.12 28.25 -30.53
C LYS A 28 9.65 28.20 -30.09
N GLY A 29 9.35 27.61 -28.93
CA GLY A 29 7.98 27.48 -28.40
C GLY A 29 7.11 26.40 -29.08
N LYS A 30 7.67 25.60 -30.00
CA LYS A 30 6.95 24.51 -30.66
C LYS A 30 6.87 23.29 -29.73
N ILE A 31 5.70 22.64 -29.68
CA ILE A 31 5.48 21.42 -28.89
C ILE A 31 6.26 20.29 -29.56
N LEU A 32 7.24 19.73 -28.87
CA LEU A 32 8.04 18.59 -29.35
C LEU A 32 7.38 17.27 -28.97
N GLN A 33 6.97 17.14 -27.71
CA GLN A 33 6.45 15.89 -27.18
C GLN A 33 5.44 16.15 -26.07
N LYS A 34 4.36 15.36 -26.06
CA LYS A 34 3.34 15.35 -25.02
C LYS A 34 3.29 13.96 -24.39
N ILE A 35 3.81 13.84 -23.17
CA ILE A 35 3.84 12.59 -22.42
C ILE A 35 2.66 12.60 -21.45
N ILE A 36 1.89 11.52 -21.40
CA ILE A 36 0.72 11.38 -20.53
C ILE A 36 1.04 10.29 -19.49
N ASN A 37 1.40 10.70 -18.28
CA ASN A 37 1.67 9.77 -17.19
C ASN A 37 0.42 9.58 -16.33
N PRO A 38 0.02 8.34 -16.01
CA PRO A 38 -1.06 8.11 -15.06
C PRO A 38 -0.67 8.68 -13.69
N VAL A 39 -1.60 9.36 -13.05
CA VAL A 39 -1.42 9.90 -11.70
C VAL A 39 -2.08 8.91 -10.74
N MET A 40 -1.26 8.04 -10.17
CA MET A 40 -1.68 6.93 -9.31
C MET A 40 -2.02 7.42 -7.88
N ILE A 41 -2.91 8.40 -7.80
CA ILE A 41 -3.33 9.00 -6.52
C ILE A 41 -4.64 8.35 -6.05
N GLU A 42 -5.59 8.16 -6.97
CA GLU A 42 -6.90 7.57 -6.65
C GLU A 42 -6.78 6.06 -6.40
N PHE A 43 -7.50 5.56 -5.39
CA PHE A 43 -7.58 4.13 -5.05
C PHE A 43 -8.78 3.49 -5.74
N TYR A 44 -8.54 2.61 -6.70
CA TYR A 44 -9.58 1.98 -7.52
C TYR A 44 -9.91 0.55 -7.06
N PRO A 45 -11.07 -0.03 -7.44
CA PRO A 45 -11.39 -1.43 -7.13
C PRO A 45 -10.34 -2.44 -7.63
N ARG A 46 -9.65 -2.14 -8.73
CA ARG A 46 -8.51 -2.95 -9.20
C ARG A 46 -7.38 -3.00 -8.17
N ASP A 47 -7.09 -1.87 -7.52
CA ASP A 47 -6.04 -1.77 -6.50
C ASP A 47 -6.42 -2.65 -5.28
N ILE A 48 -7.71 -2.76 -4.94
CA ILE A 48 -8.19 -3.68 -3.89
C ILE A 48 -7.83 -5.13 -4.21
N VAL A 49 -8.09 -5.59 -5.44
CA VAL A 49 -7.77 -6.97 -5.85
C VAL A 49 -6.26 -7.22 -5.77
N GLN A 50 -5.45 -6.25 -6.20
CA GLN A 50 -3.99 -6.36 -6.13
C GLN A 50 -3.49 -6.43 -4.68
N VAL A 51 -4.05 -5.61 -3.79
CA VAL A 51 -3.75 -5.66 -2.36
C VAL A 51 -4.16 -6.99 -1.75
N ILE A 52 -5.33 -7.54 -2.10
CA ILE A 52 -5.77 -8.86 -1.62
C ILE A 52 -4.81 -9.96 -2.08
N VAL A 53 -4.49 -10.00 -3.37
CA VAL A 53 -3.57 -11.00 -3.93
C VAL A 53 -2.20 -10.88 -3.29
N GLY A 54 -1.66 -9.66 -3.19
CA GLY A 54 -0.36 -9.40 -2.56
C GLY A 54 -0.34 -9.77 -1.08
N ALA A 55 -1.37 -9.41 -0.31
CA ALA A 55 -1.48 -9.78 1.10
C ALA A 55 -1.46 -11.30 1.28
N THR A 56 -2.21 -12.01 0.43
CA THR A 56 -2.33 -13.48 0.49
C THR A 56 -1.00 -14.19 0.30
N LEU A 57 -0.11 -13.66 -0.56
CA LEU A 57 1.19 -14.27 -0.86
C LEU A 57 2.06 -14.50 0.39
N LEU A 58 2.09 -13.55 1.32
CA LEU A 58 2.80 -13.71 2.59
C LEU A 58 1.90 -14.11 3.74
N ALA A 59 0.60 -13.81 3.70
CA ALA A 59 -0.33 -14.22 4.75
C ALA A 59 -0.39 -15.75 4.88
N ILE A 60 -0.52 -16.50 3.78
CA ILE A 60 -0.63 -17.97 3.83
C ILE A 60 0.60 -18.62 4.48
N PRO A 61 1.83 -18.45 3.95
CA PRO A 61 2.99 -19.14 4.51
C PRO A 61 3.26 -18.73 5.96
N VAL A 62 3.05 -17.46 6.32
CA VAL A 62 3.29 -16.98 7.69
C VAL A 62 2.19 -17.46 8.64
N ALA A 63 0.91 -17.36 8.25
CA ALA A 63 -0.21 -17.80 9.07
C ALA A 63 -0.20 -19.30 9.34
N PHE A 64 0.42 -20.11 8.47
CA PHE A 64 0.44 -21.57 8.58
C PHE A 64 1.63 -22.08 9.41
N THR A 65 2.42 -21.18 9.99
CA THR A 65 3.55 -21.53 10.85
C THR A 65 3.14 -21.56 12.33
N GLU A 66 3.60 -22.59 13.06
CA GLU A 66 3.39 -22.67 14.50
C GLU A 66 4.13 -21.56 15.27
N GLU A 67 5.28 -21.14 14.75
CA GLU A 67 6.10 -20.08 15.31
C GLU A 67 5.29 -18.80 15.43
N THR A 68 4.50 -18.46 14.41
CA THR A 68 3.66 -17.26 14.44
C THR A 68 2.53 -17.36 15.47
N TRP A 69 1.95 -18.55 15.67
CA TRP A 69 0.90 -18.76 16.66
C TRP A 69 1.43 -18.61 18.08
N LYS A 70 2.58 -19.24 18.37
CA LYS A 70 3.28 -19.17 19.66
C LYS A 70 3.78 -17.76 19.95
N LEU A 71 4.23 -17.06 18.92
CA LEU A 71 4.65 -15.66 19.01
C LEU A 71 3.48 -14.76 19.42
N GLY A 72 2.27 -15.01 18.91
CA GLY A 72 1.06 -14.29 19.31
C GLY A 72 0.58 -14.55 20.75
N GLU A 73 0.95 -15.69 21.33
CA GLU A 73 0.66 -16.04 22.73
C GLU A 73 1.66 -15.44 23.71
N SER A 74 2.93 -15.38 23.32
CA SER A 74 4.04 -15.04 24.21
C SER A 74 4.46 -13.57 24.17
N LEU A 75 4.20 -12.85 23.07
CA LEU A 75 4.61 -11.45 22.94
C LEU A 75 3.81 -10.53 23.87
N PRO A 76 4.50 -9.63 24.60
CA PRO A 76 3.83 -8.54 25.29
C PRO A 76 3.07 -7.63 24.30
N PHE A 77 1.94 -7.10 24.76
CA PHE A 77 1.11 -6.20 23.96
C PHE A 77 1.86 -4.99 23.38
N PHE A 78 2.83 -4.46 24.13
CA PHE A 78 3.66 -3.33 23.69
C PHE A 78 4.46 -3.66 22.41
N ASN A 79 5.04 -4.85 22.32
CA ASN A 79 5.82 -5.27 21.16
C ASN A 79 4.93 -5.47 19.94
N ILE A 80 3.71 -5.98 20.14
CA ILE A 80 2.71 -6.16 19.07
C ILE A 80 2.24 -4.80 18.56
N PHE A 81 2.02 -3.85 19.46
CA PHE A 81 1.73 -2.47 19.08
C PHE A 81 2.88 -1.84 18.29
N LEU A 82 4.14 -2.09 18.67
CA LEU A 82 5.29 -1.66 17.88
C LEU A 82 5.33 -2.31 16.49
N LEU A 83 5.01 -3.59 16.35
CA LEU A 83 4.90 -4.25 15.04
C LEU A 83 3.80 -3.62 14.18
N PHE A 84 2.66 -3.27 14.78
CA PHE A 84 1.60 -2.53 14.11
C PHE A 84 2.10 -1.17 13.59
N ILE A 85 2.72 -0.36 14.44
CA ILE A 85 3.28 0.93 14.04
C ILE A 85 4.35 0.76 12.96
N LEU A 86 5.21 -0.25 13.10
CA LEU A 86 6.26 -0.56 12.14
C LEU A 86 5.67 -0.93 10.77
N SER A 87 4.60 -1.73 10.74
CA SER A 87 3.89 -2.09 9.51
C SER A 87 3.35 -0.84 8.79
N LEU A 88 2.72 0.08 9.52
CA LEU A 88 2.25 1.34 8.96
C LEU A 88 3.40 2.20 8.45
N CYS A 89 4.50 2.28 9.19
CA CYS A 89 5.70 3.00 8.77
C CYS A 89 6.30 2.44 7.47
N PHE A 90 6.33 1.12 7.30
CA PHE A 90 6.80 0.48 6.07
C PHE A 90 5.89 0.78 4.89
N ILE A 91 4.57 0.60 5.03
CA ILE A 91 3.61 0.90 3.97
C ILE A 91 3.67 2.39 3.60
N SER A 92 3.68 3.25 4.62
CA SER A 92 3.79 4.71 4.50
C SER A 92 5.03 5.09 3.70
N SER A 93 6.21 4.63 4.14
CA SER A 93 7.47 4.89 3.44
C SER A 93 7.44 4.37 2.00
N PHE A 94 6.98 3.13 1.80
CA PHE A 94 6.91 2.51 0.48
C PHE A 94 5.98 3.28 -0.47
N VAL A 95 4.78 3.64 -0.04
CA VAL A 95 3.83 4.43 -0.83
C VAL A 95 4.39 5.83 -1.11
N TYR A 96 5.06 6.44 -0.13
CA TYR A 96 5.64 7.77 -0.28
C TYR A 96 6.72 7.78 -1.36
N TYR A 97 7.67 6.85 -1.30
CA TYR A 97 8.78 6.79 -2.26
C TYR A 97 8.34 6.40 -3.67
N ASN A 98 7.35 5.50 -3.80
CA ASN A 98 6.89 5.03 -5.11
C ASN A 98 5.92 6.01 -5.80
N TYR A 99 5.00 6.64 -5.06
CA TYR A 99 3.92 7.42 -5.70
C TYR A 99 3.96 8.92 -5.42
N TYR A 100 4.41 9.35 -4.24
CA TYR A 100 4.18 10.72 -3.76
C TYR A 100 5.43 11.60 -3.65
N ARG A 101 6.65 11.05 -3.85
CA ARG A 101 7.93 11.76 -3.72
C ARG A 101 7.99 13.14 -4.39
N LYS A 102 7.27 13.35 -5.51
CA LYS A 102 7.24 14.63 -6.26
C LYS A 102 5.89 15.37 -6.21
N LYS A 103 4.85 14.79 -5.59
CA LYS A 103 3.44 15.26 -5.64
C LYS A 103 2.74 15.33 -4.27
N PHE A 104 3.50 15.20 -3.17
CA PHE A 104 2.98 15.06 -1.81
C PHE A 104 2.14 16.26 -1.32
N LYS A 105 2.62 17.49 -1.56
CA LYS A 105 2.03 18.71 -0.95
C LYS A 105 0.53 18.92 -1.20
N ASN A 106 -0.01 18.45 -2.33
CA ASN A 106 -1.42 18.67 -2.68
C ASN A 106 -2.32 17.45 -2.45
N ASN A 107 -1.77 16.28 -2.10
CA ASN A 107 -2.51 15.00 -2.15
C ASN A 107 -2.33 14.13 -0.90
N TRP A 108 -2.04 14.75 0.26
CA TRP A 108 -1.78 14.01 1.51
C TRP A 108 -2.98 13.14 1.96
N LYS A 109 -4.22 13.58 1.68
CA LYS A 109 -5.44 12.82 2.03
C LYS A 109 -5.52 11.48 1.29
N GLU A 110 -5.22 11.49 0.00
CA GLU A 110 -5.21 10.28 -0.83
C GLU A 110 -4.05 9.35 -0.46
N TYR A 111 -2.92 9.92 -0.05
CA TYR A 111 -1.81 9.16 0.52
C TYR A 111 -2.24 8.39 1.78
N VAL A 112 -2.81 9.09 2.77
CA VAL A 112 -3.26 8.44 4.02
C VAL A 112 -4.35 7.42 3.73
N LYS A 113 -5.30 7.75 2.86
CA LYS A 113 -6.36 6.82 2.44
C LYS A 113 -5.77 5.53 1.85
N ARG A 114 -4.76 5.63 0.98
CA ARG A 114 -4.10 4.45 0.39
C ARG A 114 -3.38 3.62 1.46
N VAL A 115 -2.56 4.24 2.31
CA VAL A 115 -1.84 3.54 3.40
C VAL A 115 -2.81 2.80 4.33
N VAL A 116 -3.86 3.49 4.80
CA VAL A 116 -4.88 2.90 5.69
C VAL A 116 -5.66 1.79 4.98
N SER A 117 -6.06 2.00 3.72
CA SER A 117 -6.81 0.98 2.96
C SER A 117 -5.98 -0.27 2.73
N THR A 118 -4.70 -0.13 2.34
CA THR A 118 -3.79 -1.26 2.16
C THR A 118 -3.64 -2.07 3.45
N TYR A 119 -3.46 -1.40 4.59
CA TYR A 119 -3.36 -2.08 5.88
C TYR A 119 -4.66 -2.80 6.25
N LEU A 120 -5.81 -2.10 6.18
CA LEU A 120 -7.12 -2.68 6.56
C LEU A 120 -7.49 -3.88 5.70
N ILE A 121 -7.32 -3.79 4.39
CA ILE A 121 -7.60 -4.91 3.48
C ILE A 121 -6.68 -6.10 3.81
N SER A 122 -5.39 -5.84 4.03
CA SER A 122 -4.45 -6.90 4.42
C SER A 122 -4.83 -7.55 5.75
N PHE A 123 -5.23 -6.75 6.73
CA PHE A 123 -5.69 -7.23 8.04
C PHE A 123 -6.94 -8.11 7.93
N ILE A 124 -7.90 -7.73 7.08
CA ILE A 124 -9.11 -8.51 6.80
C ILE A 124 -8.71 -9.86 6.18
N VAL A 125 -7.87 -9.85 5.13
CA VAL A 125 -7.39 -11.08 4.47
C VAL A 125 -6.73 -12.02 5.47
N VAL A 126 -5.80 -11.50 6.27
CA VAL A 126 -5.09 -12.26 7.30
C VAL A 126 -6.05 -12.84 8.34
N THR A 127 -6.97 -12.02 8.84
CA THR A 127 -7.97 -12.45 9.82
C THR A 127 -8.84 -13.56 9.25
N SER A 128 -9.31 -13.43 8.01
CA SER A 128 -10.08 -14.47 7.33
C SER A 128 -9.30 -15.77 7.21
N ILE A 129 -8.03 -15.71 6.82
CA ILE A 129 -7.17 -16.90 6.74
C ILE A 129 -7.01 -17.56 8.11
N LEU A 130 -6.72 -16.79 9.16
CA LEU A 130 -6.56 -17.32 10.52
C LEU A 130 -7.86 -17.91 11.08
N VAL A 131 -9.02 -17.37 10.71
CA VAL A 131 -10.33 -17.95 11.06
C VAL A 131 -10.54 -19.28 10.34
N ILE A 132 -10.22 -19.36 9.04
CA ILE A 132 -10.39 -20.59 8.24
C ILE A 132 -9.55 -21.74 8.80
N ILE A 133 -8.34 -21.46 9.28
CA ILE A 133 -7.47 -22.49 9.87
C ILE A 133 -7.68 -22.73 11.37
N ASP A 134 -8.73 -22.15 11.95
CA ASP A 134 -9.06 -22.27 13.38
C ASP A 134 -7.92 -21.80 14.33
N LYS A 135 -7.24 -20.71 13.96
CA LYS A 135 -6.15 -20.08 14.75
C LYS A 135 -6.44 -18.66 15.18
N ALA A 136 -7.64 -18.13 14.91
CA ALA A 136 -8.13 -16.86 15.45
C ALA A 136 -9.35 -17.08 16.35
N PRO A 137 -9.14 -17.38 17.65
CA PRO A 137 -10.22 -17.67 18.59
C PRO A 137 -10.95 -16.39 19.06
N TRP A 138 -11.62 -15.68 18.15
CA TRP A 138 -12.27 -14.38 18.43
C TRP A 138 -13.31 -14.43 19.55
N PHE A 139 -14.00 -15.57 19.72
CA PHE A 139 -15.07 -15.73 20.72
C PHE A 139 -14.56 -16.09 22.11
N THR A 140 -13.45 -16.82 22.21
CA THR A 140 -12.91 -17.27 23.51
C THR A 140 -11.78 -16.38 24.00
N ASN A 141 -10.91 -15.91 23.10
CA ASN A 141 -9.78 -15.06 23.42
C ASN A 141 -9.52 -14.03 22.30
N TRP A 142 -10.24 -12.91 22.38
CA TRP A 142 -10.15 -11.82 21.40
C TRP A 142 -8.75 -11.20 21.35
N SER A 143 -8.03 -11.12 22.48
CA SER A 143 -6.70 -10.51 22.53
C SER A 143 -5.68 -11.37 21.79
N LEU A 144 -5.73 -12.69 21.98
CA LEU A 144 -4.89 -13.64 21.24
C LEU A 144 -5.17 -13.60 19.73
N ALA A 145 -6.43 -13.56 19.34
CA ALA A 145 -6.81 -13.47 17.92
C ALA A 145 -6.29 -12.17 17.27
N LEU A 146 -6.39 -11.04 17.97
CA LEU A 146 -5.87 -9.76 17.52
C LEU A 146 -4.34 -9.76 17.44
N ASN A 147 -3.65 -10.32 18.44
CA ASN A 147 -2.20 -10.45 18.47
C ASN A 147 -1.67 -11.21 17.25
N ARG A 148 -2.21 -12.41 17.00
CA ARG A 148 -1.83 -13.24 15.84
C ARG A 148 -2.13 -12.53 14.52
N SER A 149 -3.28 -11.86 14.43
CA SER A 149 -3.66 -11.11 13.23
C SER A 149 -2.69 -9.97 12.93
N ILE A 150 -2.28 -9.17 13.94
CA ILE A 150 -1.32 -8.07 13.75
C ILE A 150 0.05 -8.60 13.31
N ILE A 151 0.54 -9.67 13.95
CA ILE A 151 1.85 -10.26 13.65
C ILE A 151 1.90 -10.74 12.19
N VAL A 152 0.88 -11.45 11.72
CA VAL A 152 0.80 -11.92 10.32
C VAL A 152 0.53 -10.76 9.35
N THR A 153 -0.24 -9.75 9.76
CA THR A 153 -0.54 -8.57 8.93
C THR A 153 0.71 -7.75 8.63
N PHE A 154 1.71 -7.75 9.51
CA PHE A 154 2.96 -7.04 9.26
C PHE A 154 3.62 -7.44 7.92
N PRO A 155 4.07 -8.69 7.70
CA PRO A 155 4.65 -9.09 6.42
C PRO A 155 3.61 -9.09 5.28
N ALA A 156 2.35 -9.49 5.54
CA ALA A 156 1.31 -9.52 4.51
C ALA A 156 1.04 -8.14 3.90
N SER A 157 0.92 -7.10 4.73
CA SER A 157 0.65 -5.73 4.27
C SER A 157 1.81 -5.10 3.50
N MET A 158 3.05 -5.50 3.78
CA MET A 158 4.21 -5.13 2.97
C MET A 158 4.15 -5.75 1.57
N SER A 159 3.80 -7.04 1.48
CA SER A 159 3.61 -7.71 0.19
C SER A 159 2.45 -7.09 -0.60
N ALA A 160 1.36 -6.76 0.07
CA ALA A 160 0.21 -6.08 -0.50
C ALA A 160 0.56 -4.70 -1.08
N ALA A 161 1.36 -3.92 -0.35
CA ALA A 161 1.84 -2.62 -0.81
C ALA A 161 2.70 -2.74 -2.07
N ILE A 162 3.54 -3.78 -2.17
CA ILE A 162 4.36 -4.05 -3.36
C ILE A 162 3.46 -4.43 -4.55
N ALA A 163 2.49 -5.33 -4.34
CA ALA A 163 1.58 -5.76 -5.41
C ALA A 163 0.75 -4.61 -6.01
N ASP A 164 0.35 -3.63 -5.20
CA ASP A 164 -0.36 -2.40 -5.62
C ASP A 164 0.45 -1.53 -6.61
N THR A 165 1.77 -1.72 -6.69
CA THR A 165 2.66 -1.03 -7.67
C THR A 165 2.67 -1.64 -9.06
N VAL A 166 2.23 -2.89 -9.20
CA VAL A 166 2.24 -3.59 -10.47
C VAL A 166 1.05 -3.10 -11.28
N LYS A 167 1.27 -2.23 -12.27
CA LYS A 167 0.22 -1.66 -13.13
C LYS A 167 0.55 -1.72 -14.61
#